data_AF-A0A8T1RKW2-F1
#
_entry.id   AF-A0A8T1RKW2-F1
#
_cell.length_a   1.000
_cell.length_b   1.000
_cell.length_c   1.000
_cell.angle_alpha   90.00
_cell.angle_beta   90.00
_cell.angle_gamma   90.00
#
_symmetry.space_group_name_H-M   'P 1'
#
loop_
_entity.id
_entity.type
_entity.pdbx_description
1 polymer ?
#
loop_
_entity_poly.entity_id
_entity_poly.type
_entity_poly.pdbx_seq_one_letter_code
_entity_poly.pdbx_strand_id
1 'polypeptide(L)'
;MGVLQYYFSMKVLMWVLVVFVQIREHNGCLEEERIGLLQLKSFLMSNPYTSSEHLLPSWVEDDSKSECCGWERVTCNSTTRHVIELSLDNLKSSLGNPYYYTPETVAEVWSLNVSLLEPFKELRSLDLSLNAINGWIVDEGLENFSSLRNLESLNLGYNFFNNHSILQSLGAITSLKTLNLTWNGLVGYFPAQALVGLRNLNTLDISNNCFNGTLPNQGFERLAVLKNLQTLILDENCFENCFDDSILPSLSRLTSLTTLSLAKNVDLGLRGNGEGGWESLSRLENLEILDLVSVTSTRAVFYSHLLQSNP
;
A
#
# COMPACT_ATOMS: atom_id res chain seq x y z
N MET A 1 -11.24 -67.60 -16.78
CA MET A 1 -10.23 -66.60 -16.36
C MET A 1 -10.46 -65.21 -16.97
N GLY A 2 -10.84 -65.07 -18.24
CA GLY A 2 -10.96 -63.74 -18.89
C GLY A 2 -12.05 -62.80 -18.36
N VAL A 3 -13.17 -63.31 -17.83
CA VAL A 3 -14.30 -62.47 -17.38
C VAL A 3 -13.99 -61.69 -16.09
N LEU A 4 -13.27 -62.31 -15.14
CA LEU A 4 -12.85 -61.66 -13.89
C LEU A 4 -11.84 -60.54 -14.13
N GLN A 5 -10.94 -60.70 -15.11
CA GLN A 5 -9.94 -59.70 -15.44
C GLN A 5 -10.57 -58.46 -16.11
N TYR A 6 -11.59 -58.68 -16.97
CA TYR A 6 -12.38 -57.60 -17.55
C TYR A 6 -13.14 -56.80 -16.49
N TYR A 7 -13.74 -57.49 -15.51
CA TYR A 7 -14.47 -56.87 -14.42
C TYR A 7 -13.55 -56.03 -13.50
N PHE A 8 -12.32 -56.50 -13.27
CA PHE A 8 -11.31 -55.78 -12.52
C PHE A 8 -10.83 -54.52 -13.27
N SER A 9 -10.52 -54.62 -14.56
CA SER A 9 -10.15 -53.47 -15.40
C SER A 9 -11.25 -52.41 -15.52
N MET A 10 -12.51 -52.81 -15.66
CA MET A 10 -13.65 -51.87 -15.71
C MET A 10 -13.85 -51.13 -14.40
N LYS A 11 -13.65 -51.80 -13.24
CA LYS A 11 -13.69 -51.14 -11.93
C LYS A 11 -12.56 -50.14 -11.77
N VAL A 12 -11.34 -50.47 -12.20
CA VAL A 12 -10.21 -49.53 -12.18
C VAL A 12 -10.49 -48.33 -13.08
N LEU A 13 -11.02 -48.55 -14.28
CA LEU A 13 -11.39 -47.46 -15.20
C LEU A 13 -12.50 -46.57 -14.60
N MET A 14 -13.52 -47.15 -13.97
CA MET A 14 -14.56 -46.39 -13.26
C MET A 14 -14.00 -45.61 -12.07
N TRP A 15 -13.09 -46.20 -11.27
CA TRP A 15 -12.42 -45.49 -10.18
C TRP A 15 -11.51 -44.38 -10.69
N VAL A 16 -10.78 -44.59 -11.79
CA VAL A 16 -9.98 -43.55 -12.46
C VAL A 16 -10.88 -42.45 -12.98
N LEU A 17 -12.00 -42.77 -13.64
CA LEU A 17 -12.99 -41.78 -14.09
C LEU A 17 -13.65 -41.05 -12.91
N VAL A 18 -13.93 -41.72 -11.79
CA VAL A 18 -14.46 -41.08 -10.57
C VAL A 18 -13.40 -40.15 -9.96
N VAL A 19 -12.12 -40.53 -9.95
CA VAL A 19 -11.02 -39.64 -9.54
C VAL A 19 -10.89 -38.46 -10.51
N PHE A 20 -10.98 -38.66 -11.83
CA PHE A 20 -11.00 -37.58 -12.83
C PHE A 20 -12.26 -36.70 -12.76
N VAL A 21 -13.41 -37.24 -12.36
CA VAL A 21 -14.67 -36.50 -12.14
C VAL A 21 -14.69 -35.80 -10.78
N GLN A 22 -13.93 -36.30 -9.81
CA GLN A 22 -13.66 -35.66 -8.51
C GLN A 22 -12.56 -34.60 -8.61
N ILE A 23 -11.68 -34.69 -9.60
CA ILE A 23 -10.88 -33.56 -10.12
C ILE A 23 -11.78 -32.77 -11.07
N ARG A 24 -12.95 -32.34 -10.59
CA ARG A 24 -13.50 -31.08 -11.09
C ARG A 24 -12.55 -30.02 -10.55
N GLU A 25 -11.85 -29.34 -11.43
CA GLU A 25 -11.11 -28.13 -11.11
C GLU A 25 -12.01 -27.21 -10.27
N HIS A 26 -11.79 -27.19 -8.96
CA HIS A 26 -12.42 -26.22 -8.08
C HIS A 26 -11.63 -24.92 -8.26
N ASN A 27 -11.97 -24.17 -9.30
CA ASN A 27 -11.30 -22.93 -9.69
C ASN A 27 -11.77 -21.70 -8.87
N GLY A 28 -12.59 -21.90 -7.83
CA GLY A 28 -13.05 -20.84 -6.92
C GLY A 28 -12.18 -20.69 -5.68
N CYS A 29 -12.25 -19.51 -5.05
CA CYS A 29 -11.65 -19.23 -3.75
C CYS A 29 -12.40 -19.95 -2.62
N LEU A 30 -11.96 -19.78 -1.37
CA LEU A 30 -12.67 -20.33 -0.23
C LEU A 30 -14.04 -19.65 -0.05
N GLU A 31 -15.03 -20.39 0.43
CA GLU A 31 -16.40 -19.86 0.57
C GLU A 31 -16.48 -18.65 1.52
N GLU A 32 -15.66 -18.64 2.58
CA GLU A 32 -15.55 -17.49 3.49
C GLU A 32 -15.01 -16.22 2.79
N GLU A 33 -14.01 -16.38 1.92
CA GLU A 33 -13.44 -15.28 1.14
C GLU A 33 -14.43 -14.82 0.06
N ARG A 34 -15.14 -15.76 -0.59
CA ARG A 34 -16.19 -15.45 -1.57
C ARG A 34 -17.30 -14.61 -0.95
N ILE A 35 -17.79 -15.00 0.23
CA ILE A 35 -18.79 -14.25 0.97
C ILE A 35 -18.25 -12.88 1.38
N GLY A 36 -17.00 -12.82 1.87
CA GLY A 36 -16.32 -11.57 2.22
C GLY A 36 -16.24 -10.58 1.04
N LEU A 37 -15.93 -11.07 -0.17
CA LEU A 37 -15.91 -10.25 -1.38
C LEU A 37 -17.31 -9.70 -1.70
N LEU A 38 -18.35 -10.52 -1.62
CA LEU A 38 -19.73 -10.05 -1.86
C LEU A 38 -20.19 -9.03 -0.81
N GLN A 39 -19.81 -9.22 0.46
CA GLN A 39 -20.05 -8.23 1.52
C GLN A 39 -19.32 -6.91 1.25
N LEU A 40 -18.06 -6.99 0.82
CA LEU A 40 -17.27 -5.82 0.45
C LEU A 40 -17.91 -5.07 -0.73
N LYS A 41 -18.35 -5.78 -1.77
CA LYS A 41 -19.11 -5.19 -2.89
C LYS A 41 -20.39 -4.51 -2.40
N SER A 42 -21.17 -5.19 -1.56
CA SER A 42 -22.41 -4.61 -1.01
C SER A 42 -22.14 -3.34 -0.21
N PHE A 43 -21.05 -3.29 0.58
CA PHE A 43 -20.64 -2.10 1.31
C PHE A 43 -20.23 -0.96 0.38
N LEU A 44 -19.47 -1.28 -0.67
CA LEU A 44 -19.08 -0.28 -1.65
C LEU A 44 -20.30 0.28 -2.38
N MET A 45 -21.29 -0.55 -2.74
CA MET A 45 -22.52 -0.13 -3.41
C MET A 45 -23.50 0.65 -2.52
N SER A 46 -23.50 0.40 -1.21
CA SER A 46 -24.39 1.11 -0.26
C SER A 46 -23.92 2.54 0.03
N ASN A 47 -22.71 2.87 -0.39
CA ASN A 47 -22.19 4.21 -0.30
C ASN A 47 -22.98 5.13 -1.25
N PRO A 48 -23.64 6.20 -0.77
CA PRO A 48 -24.51 7.05 -1.59
C PRO A 48 -23.80 7.74 -2.76
N TYR A 49 -22.47 7.73 -2.75
CA TYR A 49 -21.61 8.34 -3.77
C TYR A 49 -21.09 7.34 -4.81
N THR A 50 -21.46 6.05 -4.76
CA THR A 50 -21.16 5.08 -5.82
C THR A 50 -22.34 4.97 -6.78
N SER A 51 -22.38 5.84 -7.78
CA SER A 51 -23.36 5.79 -8.87
C SER A 51 -22.91 4.84 -9.97
N SER A 52 -22.80 3.54 -9.68
CA SER A 52 -22.67 2.57 -10.77
C SER A 52 -23.49 1.31 -10.51
N GLU A 53 -24.52 1.13 -11.33
CA GLU A 53 -25.23 -0.14 -11.54
C GLU A 53 -24.28 -1.29 -11.98
N HIS A 54 -23.02 -0.97 -12.25
CA HIS A 54 -21.98 -1.87 -12.74
C HIS A 54 -20.71 -1.86 -11.87
N LEU A 55 -20.82 -1.64 -10.55
CA LEU A 55 -19.65 -1.80 -9.68
C LEU A 55 -19.27 -3.28 -9.60
N LEU A 56 -18.03 -3.62 -9.96
CA LEU A 56 -17.47 -4.97 -9.91
C LEU A 56 -18.42 -6.01 -10.57
N PRO A 57 -18.73 -5.86 -11.87
CA PRO A 57 -19.77 -6.63 -12.55
C PRO A 57 -19.51 -8.15 -12.54
N SER A 58 -18.25 -8.57 -12.43
CA SER A 58 -17.90 -10.00 -12.38
C SER A 58 -18.18 -10.67 -11.03
N TRP A 59 -18.38 -9.90 -9.95
CA TRP A 59 -18.63 -10.41 -8.60
C TRP A 59 -20.12 -10.74 -8.44
N VAL A 60 -20.51 -11.97 -8.81
CA VAL A 60 -21.91 -12.40 -8.93
C VAL A 60 -22.33 -13.38 -7.83
N GLU A 61 -23.57 -13.25 -7.36
CA GLU A 61 -24.15 -14.15 -6.34
C GLU A 61 -24.73 -15.44 -6.93
N ASP A 62 -25.29 -15.36 -8.14
CA ASP A 62 -26.30 -16.30 -8.67
C ASP A 62 -25.76 -17.61 -9.24
N ASP A 63 -24.45 -17.79 -9.37
CA ASP A 63 -23.89 -19.07 -9.79
C ASP A 63 -23.22 -19.74 -8.59
N SER A 64 -23.82 -20.85 -8.12
CA SER A 64 -23.20 -21.81 -7.20
C SER A 64 -21.87 -22.40 -7.69
N LYS A 65 -21.45 -22.00 -8.91
CA LYS A 65 -20.18 -22.29 -9.57
C LYS A 65 -19.37 -21.04 -9.90
N SER A 66 -19.76 -19.83 -9.48
CA SER A 66 -18.95 -18.65 -9.77
C SER A 66 -17.63 -18.74 -9.02
N GLU A 67 -16.56 -18.76 -9.80
CA GLU A 67 -15.21 -18.95 -9.33
C GLU A 67 -14.67 -17.58 -8.96
N CYS A 68 -14.69 -17.20 -7.68
CA CYS A 68 -14.20 -15.89 -7.24
C CYS A 68 -12.74 -15.60 -7.60
N CYS A 69 -11.93 -16.62 -7.86
CA CYS A 69 -10.57 -16.43 -8.40
C CYS A 69 -10.55 -16.00 -9.89
N GLY A 70 -11.68 -16.12 -10.60
CA GLY A 70 -11.89 -15.58 -11.93
C GLY A 70 -12.61 -14.23 -11.93
N TRP A 71 -12.93 -13.68 -10.76
CA TRP A 71 -13.47 -12.33 -10.67
C TRP A 71 -12.40 -11.30 -11.00
N GLU A 72 -12.81 -10.21 -11.62
CA GLU A 72 -11.92 -9.09 -11.86
C GLU A 72 -11.30 -8.62 -10.54
N ARG A 73 -10.04 -8.17 -10.61
CA ARG A 73 -9.34 -7.56 -9.48
C ARG A 73 -9.10 -8.50 -8.28
N VAL A 74 -9.38 -9.80 -8.41
CA VAL A 74 -9.09 -10.85 -7.43
C VAL A 74 -8.00 -11.76 -7.98
N THR A 75 -6.91 -11.90 -7.23
CA THR A 75 -5.86 -12.90 -7.53
C THR A 75 -5.85 -13.94 -6.43
N CYS A 76 -5.88 -15.22 -6.80
CA CYS A 76 -5.76 -16.34 -5.87
C CYS A 76 -4.42 -17.07 -5.99
N ASN A 77 -4.01 -17.72 -4.92
CA ASN A 77 -2.95 -18.71 -4.96
C ASN A 77 -3.43 -19.96 -5.70
N SER A 78 -2.71 -20.40 -6.73
CA SER A 78 -3.10 -21.54 -7.58
C SER A 78 -3.15 -22.89 -6.87
N THR A 79 -2.48 -23.02 -5.72
CA THR A 79 -2.42 -24.28 -4.95
C THR A 79 -3.38 -24.26 -3.77
N THR A 80 -3.37 -23.19 -2.97
CA THR A 80 -4.18 -23.10 -1.75
C THR A 80 -5.58 -22.53 -2.00
N ARG A 81 -5.79 -21.89 -3.15
CA ARG A 81 -7.03 -21.19 -3.55
C ARG A 81 -7.42 -19.99 -2.69
N HIS A 82 -6.56 -19.58 -1.76
CA HIS A 82 -6.76 -18.35 -1.00
C HIS A 82 -6.64 -17.12 -1.89
N VAL A 83 -7.46 -16.11 -1.62
CA VAL A 83 -7.28 -14.76 -2.16
C VAL A 83 -5.99 -14.16 -1.60
N ILE A 84 -5.05 -13.83 -2.49
CA ILE A 84 -3.74 -13.29 -2.13
C ILE A 84 -3.54 -11.86 -2.61
N GLU A 85 -4.30 -11.38 -3.59
CA GLU A 85 -4.26 -9.98 -4.00
C GLU A 85 -5.66 -9.45 -4.31
N LEU A 86 -5.88 -8.19 -3.92
CA LEU A 86 -7.09 -7.43 -4.22
C LEU A 86 -6.69 -6.07 -4.80
N SER A 87 -7.08 -5.81 -6.06
CA SER A 87 -6.85 -4.54 -6.74
C SER A 87 -8.12 -3.71 -6.73
N LEU A 88 -8.37 -2.98 -5.64
CA LEU A 88 -9.58 -2.19 -5.45
C LEU A 88 -9.33 -0.71 -5.73
N ASP A 89 -8.39 -0.39 -6.62
CA ASP A 89 -8.09 0.96 -7.05
C ASP A 89 -9.17 1.56 -7.96
N ASN A 90 -9.31 2.89 -7.92
CA ASN A 90 -10.11 3.67 -8.86
C ASN A 90 -11.57 3.16 -9.01
N LEU A 91 -12.16 2.65 -7.93
CA LEU A 91 -13.54 2.13 -7.95
C LEU A 91 -14.58 3.26 -8.07
N LYS A 92 -14.16 4.50 -7.85
CA LYS A 92 -14.99 5.70 -7.90
C LYS A 92 -14.70 6.59 -9.10
N SER A 93 -14.18 6.04 -10.20
CA SER A 93 -13.78 6.81 -11.40
C SER A 93 -14.89 7.67 -12.04
N SER A 94 -16.14 7.58 -11.58
CA SER A 94 -17.23 8.49 -11.94
C SER A 94 -17.12 9.89 -11.31
N LEU A 95 -16.25 10.11 -10.31
CA LEU A 95 -16.07 11.40 -9.63
C LEU A 95 -15.19 12.42 -10.39
N GLY A 96 -14.85 12.14 -11.65
CA GLY A 96 -14.02 13.04 -12.46
C GLY A 96 -12.55 13.02 -12.05
N ASN A 97 -11.76 13.86 -12.73
CA ASN A 97 -10.31 13.88 -12.57
C ASN A 97 -9.93 14.37 -11.14
N PRO A 98 -9.19 13.57 -10.35
CA PRO A 98 -8.85 13.89 -8.97
C PRO A 98 -7.96 15.14 -8.79
N TYR A 99 -7.43 15.70 -9.87
CA TYR A 99 -6.65 16.94 -9.84
C TYR A 99 -7.50 18.22 -9.70
N TYR A 100 -8.83 18.15 -9.79
CA TYR A 100 -9.71 19.33 -9.78
C TYR A 100 -10.58 19.51 -8.53
N TYR A 101 -10.31 18.78 -7.45
CA TYR A 101 -11.09 18.93 -6.21
C TYR A 101 -10.88 20.32 -5.59
N THR A 102 -11.94 21.12 -5.56
CA THR A 102 -12.00 22.37 -4.79
C THR A 102 -12.50 22.07 -3.36
N PRO A 103 -12.25 22.96 -2.38
CA PRO A 103 -12.79 22.83 -1.02
C PRO A 103 -14.33 22.67 -0.94
N GLU A 104 -15.05 22.98 -2.03
CA GLU A 104 -16.50 22.82 -2.15
C GLU A 104 -16.93 21.40 -2.58
N THR A 105 -16.00 20.60 -3.12
CA THR A 105 -16.19 19.18 -3.53
C THR A 105 -15.78 18.15 -2.47
N VAL A 106 -15.43 18.59 -1.26
CA VAL A 106 -15.06 17.76 -0.09
C VAL A 106 -16.20 16.82 0.37
N ALA A 107 -17.38 16.91 -0.24
CA ALA A 107 -18.56 16.10 0.07
C ALA A 107 -18.49 14.63 -0.38
N GLU A 108 -17.41 14.18 -1.05
CA GLU A 108 -17.36 12.87 -1.72
C GLU A 108 -16.36 11.87 -1.11
N VAL A 109 -15.64 12.27 -0.06
CA VAL A 109 -14.71 11.38 0.65
C VAL A 109 -15.46 10.37 1.52
N TRP A 110 -14.85 9.20 1.73
CA TRP A 110 -15.49 8.12 2.50
C TRP A 110 -14.47 7.36 3.34
N SER A 111 -14.98 6.64 4.33
CA SER A 111 -14.18 5.77 5.19
C SER A 111 -14.45 4.31 4.88
N LEU A 112 -13.39 3.51 4.76
CA LEU A 112 -13.49 2.07 4.52
C LEU A 112 -13.75 1.34 5.84
N ASN A 113 -14.69 0.40 5.84
CA ASN A 113 -14.84 -0.55 6.94
C ASN A 113 -13.78 -1.65 6.80
N VAL A 114 -12.74 -1.59 7.62
CA VAL A 114 -11.58 -2.49 7.55
C VAL A 114 -11.94 -3.91 8.02
N SER A 115 -12.97 -4.08 8.85
CA SER A 115 -13.43 -5.41 9.30
C SER A 115 -13.94 -6.28 8.15
N LEU A 116 -14.35 -5.68 7.03
CA LEU A 116 -14.70 -6.41 5.81
C LEU A 116 -13.50 -7.15 5.17
N LEU A 117 -12.27 -6.85 5.60
CA LEU A 117 -11.06 -7.52 5.14
C LEU A 117 -10.66 -8.73 6.00
N GLU A 118 -11.33 -8.97 7.13
CA GLU A 118 -11.05 -10.10 8.04
C GLU A 118 -11.03 -11.49 7.37
N PRO A 119 -11.87 -11.79 6.37
CA PRO A 119 -11.83 -13.10 5.71
C PRO A 119 -10.52 -13.37 4.96
N PHE A 120 -9.80 -12.34 4.51
CA PHE A 120 -8.65 -12.47 3.61
C PHE A 120 -7.32 -12.61 4.37
N LYS A 121 -7.19 -13.68 5.17
CA LYS A 121 -6.04 -13.88 6.07
C LYS A 121 -4.71 -14.12 5.35
N GLU A 122 -4.77 -14.61 4.12
CA GLU A 122 -3.60 -14.88 3.27
C GLU A 122 -3.32 -13.74 2.27
N LEU A 123 -4.03 -12.60 2.40
CA LEU A 123 -3.83 -11.45 1.53
C LEU A 123 -2.41 -10.91 1.65
N ARG A 124 -1.73 -10.78 0.51
CA ARG A 124 -0.35 -10.29 0.37
C ARG A 124 -0.28 -8.92 -0.26
N SER A 125 -1.20 -8.60 -1.16
CA SER A 125 -1.26 -7.29 -1.82
C SER A 125 -2.66 -6.69 -1.77
N LEU A 126 -2.74 -5.42 -1.38
CA LEU A 126 -3.98 -4.65 -1.37
C LEU A 126 -3.74 -3.30 -2.03
N ASP A 127 -4.45 -3.05 -3.12
CA ASP A 127 -4.50 -1.73 -3.76
C ASP A 127 -5.85 -1.06 -3.46
N LEU A 128 -5.80 0.11 -2.83
CA LEU A 128 -6.96 0.96 -2.54
C LEU A 128 -6.74 2.38 -3.09
N SER A 129 -5.82 2.55 -4.03
CA SER A 129 -5.47 3.86 -4.57
C SER A 129 -6.61 4.50 -5.37
N LEU A 130 -6.56 5.83 -5.56
CA LEU A 130 -7.51 6.56 -6.40
C LEU A 130 -8.98 6.40 -5.98
N ASN A 131 -9.26 6.29 -4.69
CA ASN A 131 -10.61 6.03 -4.19
C ASN A 131 -11.24 7.18 -3.41
N ALA A 132 -10.53 8.28 -3.17
CA ALA A 132 -11.00 9.35 -2.28
C ALA A 132 -11.32 8.88 -0.84
N ILE A 133 -10.54 7.92 -0.31
CA ILE A 133 -10.70 7.45 1.07
C ILE A 133 -10.06 8.47 2.03
N ASN A 134 -10.72 8.82 3.13
CA ASN A 134 -10.16 9.75 4.13
C ASN A 134 -9.91 9.11 5.51
N GLY A 135 -10.29 7.85 5.70
CA GLY A 135 -10.18 7.19 6.99
C GLY A 135 -10.75 5.78 7.01
N TRP A 136 -10.80 5.23 8.22
CA TRP A 136 -11.31 3.90 8.51
C TRP A 136 -12.52 4.00 9.43
N ILE A 137 -13.55 3.19 9.16
CA ILE A 137 -14.61 2.95 10.14
C ILE A 137 -14.04 1.95 11.14
N VAL A 138 -13.82 2.42 12.37
CA VAL A 138 -13.32 1.59 13.48
C VAL A 138 -14.50 1.37 14.41
N ASP A 139 -15.00 0.13 14.52
CA ASP A 139 -15.90 -0.21 15.61
C ASP A 139 -15.12 -0.05 16.93
N GLU A 140 -15.76 0.46 17.98
CA GLU A 140 -15.14 0.97 19.22
C GLU A 140 -14.32 -0.07 20.06
N GLY A 141 -14.05 -1.26 19.52
CA GLY A 141 -13.12 -2.25 20.06
C GLY A 141 -11.98 -2.52 19.08
N LEU A 142 -10.79 -2.01 19.40
CA LEU A 142 -9.54 -2.14 18.62
C LEU A 142 -9.24 -3.58 18.12
N GLU A 143 -9.70 -3.92 16.92
CA GLU A 143 -9.00 -4.84 16.02
C GLU A 143 -8.74 -4.12 14.70
N ASN A 144 -7.58 -3.45 14.69
CA ASN A 144 -6.91 -2.81 13.56
C ASN A 144 -6.64 -3.82 12.43
N PHE A 145 -5.96 -3.43 11.35
CA PHE A 145 -5.42 -4.30 10.27
C PHE A 145 -4.58 -5.53 10.72
N SER A 146 -4.53 -5.82 12.02
CA SER A 146 -3.99 -7.00 12.70
C SER A 146 -4.46 -8.36 12.17
N SER A 147 -5.59 -8.43 11.46
CA SER A 147 -6.04 -9.64 10.76
C SER A 147 -5.21 -9.91 9.49
N LEU A 148 -4.68 -8.87 8.85
CA LEU A 148 -3.89 -8.93 7.61
C LEU A 148 -2.41 -9.23 7.88
N ARG A 149 -2.16 -10.35 8.56
CA ARG A 149 -0.82 -10.75 9.05
C ARG A 149 0.18 -11.12 7.96
N ASN A 150 -0.32 -11.36 6.74
CA ASN A 150 0.48 -11.73 5.59
C ASN A 150 0.59 -10.60 4.56
N LEU A 151 0.06 -9.41 4.85
CA LEU A 151 0.06 -8.30 3.89
C LEU A 151 1.46 -7.73 3.72
N GLU A 152 2.00 -7.84 2.51
CA GLU A 152 3.34 -7.42 2.15
C GLU A 152 3.34 -6.10 1.38
N SER A 153 2.31 -5.83 0.59
CA SER A 153 2.18 -4.63 -0.23
C SER A 153 0.84 -3.94 0.04
N LEU A 154 0.90 -2.65 0.36
CA LEU A 154 -0.28 -1.82 0.54
C LEU A 154 -0.13 -0.51 -0.22
N ASN A 155 -1.01 -0.31 -1.19
CA ASN A 155 -1.09 0.93 -1.97
C ASN A 155 -2.32 1.75 -1.55
N LEU A 156 -2.06 2.90 -0.92
CA LEU A 156 -3.06 3.88 -0.50
C LEU A 156 -2.90 5.21 -1.25
N GLY A 157 -2.16 5.22 -2.36
CA GLY A 157 -1.87 6.43 -3.12
C GLY A 157 -3.11 7.14 -3.63
N TYR A 158 -3.05 8.46 -3.85
CA TYR A 158 -4.14 9.24 -4.43
C TYR A 158 -5.47 9.10 -3.67
N ASN A 159 -5.41 9.30 -2.35
CA ASN A 159 -6.56 9.34 -1.45
C ASN A 159 -6.54 10.65 -0.65
N PHE A 160 -7.32 10.75 0.42
CA PHE A 160 -7.44 11.96 1.25
C PHE A 160 -7.17 11.68 2.73
N PHE A 161 -6.18 10.83 3.04
CA PHE A 161 -5.74 10.58 4.41
C PHE A 161 -5.01 11.79 5.02
N ASN A 162 -5.69 12.92 5.20
CA ASN A 162 -5.09 14.17 5.69
C ASN A 162 -4.84 14.21 7.21
N ASN A 163 -5.16 13.14 7.95
CA ASN A 163 -4.96 13.00 9.39
C ASN A 163 -3.90 11.93 9.71
N HIS A 164 -2.97 12.24 10.62
CA HIS A 164 -1.89 11.35 11.06
C HIS A 164 -2.33 10.06 11.75
N SER A 165 -3.58 9.95 12.21
CA SER A 165 -4.12 8.73 12.83
C SER A 165 -4.02 7.50 11.91
N ILE A 166 -3.98 7.72 10.58
CA ILE A 166 -3.72 6.68 9.58
C ILE A 166 -2.43 5.92 9.85
N LEU A 167 -1.33 6.61 10.16
CA LEU A 167 -0.01 6.01 10.33
C LEU A 167 0.06 5.09 11.56
N GLN A 168 -0.71 5.40 12.61
CA GLN A 168 -0.79 4.53 13.79
C GLN A 168 -1.47 3.20 13.45
N SER A 169 -2.53 3.25 12.64
CA SER A 169 -3.24 2.05 12.19
C SER A 169 -2.32 1.18 11.33
N LEU A 170 -1.63 1.80 10.37
CA LEU A 170 -0.69 1.13 9.46
C LEU A 170 0.51 0.51 10.19
N GLY A 171 0.97 1.12 11.28
CA GLY A 171 2.07 0.62 12.11
C GLY A 171 1.85 -0.79 12.68
N ALA A 172 0.61 -1.28 12.71
CA ALA A 172 0.29 -2.63 13.18
C ALA A 172 0.51 -3.73 12.13
N ILE A 173 0.66 -3.38 10.85
CA ILE A 173 0.81 -4.34 9.75
C ILE A 173 2.27 -4.74 9.59
N THR A 174 2.81 -5.44 10.59
CA THR A 174 4.25 -5.73 10.70
C THR A 174 4.85 -6.58 9.55
N SER A 175 4.00 -7.19 8.72
CA SER A 175 4.38 -7.95 7.52
C SER A 175 4.71 -7.06 6.31
N LEU A 176 4.36 -5.77 6.33
CA LEU A 176 4.55 -4.88 5.18
C LEU A 176 6.01 -4.79 4.75
N LYS A 177 6.20 -4.89 3.44
CA LYS A 177 7.44 -4.66 2.69
C LYS A 177 7.34 -3.39 1.84
N THR A 178 6.16 -3.09 1.31
CA THR A 178 5.92 -1.90 0.49
C THR A 178 4.71 -1.14 1.01
N LEU A 179 4.90 0.15 1.27
CA LEU A 179 3.83 1.07 1.65
C LEU A 179 3.86 2.31 0.75
N ASN A 180 2.78 2.53 0.00
CA ASN A 180 2.59 3.72 -0.81
C ASN A 180 1.49 4.60 -0.22
N LEU A 181 1.85 5.82 0.15
CA LEU A 181 0.99 6.88 0.68
C LEU A 181 1.08 8.16 -0.18
N THR A 182 1.52 8.03 -1.43
CA THR A 182 1.66 9.19 -2.33
C THR A 182 0.35 9.94 -2.46
N TRP A 183 0.40 11.27 -2.57
CA TRP A 183 -0.77 12.08 -2.94
C TRP A 183 -1.97 11.89 -1.98
N ASN A 184 -1.75 12.10 -0.67
CA ASN A 184 -2.77 11.92 0.37
C ASN A 184 -3.16 13.20 1.13
N GLY A 185 -2.46 14.31 0.87
CA GLY A 185 -2.67 15.56 1.61
C GLY A 185 -2.27 15.48 3.08
N LEU A 186 -1.34 14.59 3.45
CA LEU A 186 -0.80 14.51 4.81
C LEU A 186 -0.02 15.79 5.14
N VAL A 187 -0.41 16.51 6.18
CA VAL A 187 0.19 17.82 6.56
C VAL A 187 0.99 17.74 7.86
N GLY A 188 1.85 18.71 8.16
CA GLY A 188 2.51 18.83 9.47
C GLY A 188 3.78 18.00 9.59
N TYR A 189 4.22 17.67 10.81
CA TYR A 189 5.45 16.90 11.02
C TYR A 189 5.23 15.40 10.81
N PHE A 190 6.15 14.72 10.12
CA PHE A 190 6.03 13.28 9.88
C PHE A 190 6.18 12.47 11.19
N PRO A 191 5.16 11.71 11.64
CA PRO A 191 5.19 11.00 12.91
C PRO A 191 5.81 9.60 12.74
N ALA A 192 7.10 9.55 12.41
CA ALA A 192 7.84 8.32 12.11
C ALA A 192 7.73 7.23 13.21
N GLN A 193 7.53 7.64 14.46
CA GLN A 193 7.32 6.74 15.58
C GLN A 193 6.16 5.76 15.35
N ALA A 194 5.14 6.13 14.57
CA ALA A 194 4.01 5.26 14.26
C ALA A 194 4.42 4.06 13.39
N LEU A 195 5.50 4.15 12.61
CA LEU A 195 5.90 3.13 11.64
C LEU A 195 7.06 2.25 12.10
N VAL A 196 7.59 2.44 13.32
CA VAL A 196 8.76 1.68 13.83
C VAL A 196 8.52 0.18 13.99
N GLY A 197 7.25 -0.25 13.98
CA GLY A 197 6.84 -1.66 14.01
C GLY A 197 7.03 -2.38 12.67
N LEU A 198 7.16 -1.65 11.56
CA LEU A 198 7.22 -2.19 10.20
C LEU A 198 8.63 -2.71 9.85
N ARG A 199 9.14 -3.66 10.64
CA ARG A 199 10.54 -4.13 10.55
C ARG A 199 10.89 -4.79 9.21
N ASN A 200 9.90 -5.24 8.46
CA ASN A 200 10.06 -5.82 7.13
C ASN A 200 9.98 -4.79 6.00
N LEU A 201 9.68 -3.52 6.30
CA LEU A 201 9.47 -2.48 5.30
C LEU A 201 10.75 -2.24 4.51
N ASN A 202 10.61 -2.30 3.19
CA ASN A 202 11.67 -2.12 2.20
C ASN A 202 11.49 -0.83 1.42
N THR A 203 10.26 -0.52 1.03
CA THR A 203 9.92 0.67 0.25
C THR A 203 8.84 1.48 0.97
N LEU A 204 9.13 2.75 1.19
CA LEU A 204 8.18 3.74 1.69
C LEU A 204 8.10 4.91 0.71
N ASP A 205 6.91 5.11 0.13
CA ASP A 205 6.60 6.28 -0.70
C ASP A 205 5.61 7.17 0.05
N ILE A 206 6.03 8.38 0.39
CA ILE A 206 5.19 9.43 0.98
C ILE A 206 5.28 10.73 0.15
N SER A 207 5.61 10.60 -1.14
CA SER A 207 5.68 11.73 -2.06
C SER A 207 4.34 12.46 -2.21
N ASN A 208 4.37 13.68 -2.74
CA ASN A 208 3.17 14.46 -3.00
C ASN A 208 2.25 14.63 -1.77
N ASN A 209 2.84 14.86 -0.61
CA ASN A 209 2.14 15.25 0.61
C ASN A 209 2.57 16.67 1.02
N CYS A 210 2.24 17.09 2.23
CA CYS A 210 2.48 18.46 2.73
C CYS A 210 3.26 18.42 4.06
N PHE A 211 4.29 17.59 4.16
CA PHE A 211 5.07 17.47 5.40
C PHE A 211 6.01 18.68 5.63
N ASN A 212 5.96 19.25 6.83
CA ASN A 212 6.66 20.50 7.19
C ASN A 212 8.09 20.29 7.73
N GLY A 213 8.54 19.05 7.92
CA GLY A 213 9.82 18.77 8.59
C GLY A 213 9.74 17.61 9.57
N THR A 214 10.62 17.65 10.57
CA THR A 214 10.67 16.68 11.66
C THR A 214 10.64 17.31 13.04
N LEU A 215 10.01 16.63 14.00
CA LEU A 215 10.18 16.95 15.42
C LEU A 215 11.36 16.15 15.98
N PRO A 216 12.25 16.76 16.80
CA PRO A 216 13.36 16.04 17.42
C PRO A 216 12.88 14.80 18.19
N ASN A 217 13.51 13.65 17.94
CA ASN A 217 13.18 12.33 18.52
C ASN A 217 11.84 11.73 18.05
N GLN A 218 11.19 12.34 17.07
CA GLN A 218 9.91 11.88 16.50
C GLN A 218 9.93 11.88 14.97
N GLY A 219 11.00 12.38 14.35
CA GLY A 219 11.20 12.50 12.91
C GLY A 219 11.70 11.24 12.22
N PHE A 220 12.15 11.39 10.97
CA PHE A 220 12.64 10.29 10.14
C PHE A 220 13.74 9.47 10.82
N GLU A 221 14.54 10.04 11.73
CA GLU A 221 15.58 9.32 12.47
C GLU A 221 15.03 8.11 13.24
N ARG A 222 13.74 8.09 13.59
CA ARG A 222 13.10 6.93 14.23
C ARG A 222 12.97 5.74 13.29
N LEU A 223 12.93 5.95 11.98
CA LEU A 223 12.93 4.89 10.97
C LEU A 223 14.29 4.19 10.86
N ALA A 224 15.36 4.69 11.48
CA ALA A 224 16.67 4.02 11.50
C ALA A 224 16.65 2.60 12.11
N VAL A 225 15.58 2.25 12.82
CA VAL A 225 15.33 0.89 13.36
C VAL A 225 14.83 -0.10 12.30
N LEU A 226 14.38 0.39 11.13
CA LEU A 226 13.89 -0.38 10.00
C LEU A 226 15.05 -0.80 9.10
N LYS A 227 15.77 -1.86 9.50
CA LYS A 227 17.02 -2.26 8.83
C LYS A 227 16.86 -2.76 7.40
N ASN A 228 15.63 -3.08 6.98
CA ASN A 228 15.30 -3.51 5.62
C ASN A 228 14.88 -2.35 4.70
N LEU A 229 14.72 -1.13 5.23
CA LEU A 229 14.25 0.02 4.47
C LEU A 229 15.36 0.48 3.51
N GLN A 230 15.14 0.26 2.22
CA GLN A 230 16.09 0.52 1.14
C GLN A 230 15.66 1.71 0.29
N THR A 231 14.36 1.86 0.05
CA THR A 231 13.81 2.92 -0.80
C THR A 231 12.92 3.85 0.02
N LEU A 232 13.26 5.14 -0.02
CA LEU A 232 12.45 6.21 0.58
C LEU A 232 12.21 7.32 -0.45
N ILE A 233 10.95 7.56 -0.78
CA ILE A 233 10.53 8.57 -1.75
C ILE A 233 9.79 9.69 -1.01
N LEU A 234 10.35 10.90 -1.08
CA LEU A 234 9.88 12.11 -0.39
C LEU A 234 9.56 13.24 -1.37
N ASP A 235 9.42 12.92 -2.65
CA ASP A 235 9.26 13.90 -3.71
C ASP A 235 8.08 14.84 -3.46
N GLU A 236 8.19 16.08 -3.91
CA GLU A 236 7.07 17.03 -3.98
C GLU A 236 6.27 17.15 -2.66
N ASN A 237 6.94 17.37 -1.53
CA ASN A 237 6.31 17.47 -0.21
C ASN A 237 6.02 18.92 0.25
N CYS A 238 6.10 19.87 -0.67
CA CYS A 238 6.12 21.32 -0.39
C CYS A 238 5.06 22.06 -1.22
N PHE A 239 3.78 21.83 -0.89
CA PHE A 239 2.65 22.59 -1.47
C PHE A 239 2.33 23.85 -0.68
N GLU A 240 2.07 23.72 0.63
CA GLU A 240 1.79 24.84 1.54
C GLU A 240 2.89 25.03 2.59
N ASN A 241 3.49 23.92 3.02
CA ASN A 241 4.56 23.89 4.00
C ASN A 241 5.66 22.96 3.48
N CYS A 242 6.91 23.31 3.74
CA CYS A 242 8.07 22.62 3.17
C CYS A 242 8.93 22.09 4.29
N PHE A 243 9.70 21.03 4.03
CA PHE A 243 10.67 20.52 4.98
C PHE A 243 11.60 21.63 5.48
N ASP A 244 11.72 21.76 6.80
CA ASP A 244 12.75 22.57 7.43
C ASP A 244 14.14 21.91 7.33
N ASP A 245 15.18 22.60 7.82
CA ASP A 245 16.57 22.11 7.70
C ASP A 245 16.88 20.89 8.57
N SER A 246 15.96 20.49 9.46
CA SER A 246 16.16 19.31 10.30
C SER A 246 16.06 18.00 9.51
N ILE A 247 15.47 18.05 8.31
CA ILE A 247 15.22 16.87 7.47
C ILE A 247 16.50 16.12 7.10
N LEU A 248 17.54 16.81 6.61
CA LEU A 248 18.75 16.15 6.09
C LEU A 248 19.54 15.44 7.22
N PRO A 249 19.78 16.07 8.39
CA PRO A 249 20.35 15.35 9.54
C PRO A 249 19.48 14.18 10.01
N SER A 250 18.15 14.29 9.95
CA SER A 250 17.23 13.21 10.31
C SER A 250 17.36 12.02 9.35
N LEU A 251 17.34 12.28 8.04
CA LEU A 251 17.52 11.28 6.98
C LEU A 251 18.90 10.61 7.03
N SER A 252 19.96 11.34 7.44
CA SER A 252 21.31 10.77 7.57
C SER A 252 21.43 9.59 8.53
N ARG A 253 20.41 9.32 9.36
CA ARG A 253 20.37 8.19 10.28
C ARG A 253 19.89 6.89 9.63
N LEU A 254 19.34 6.96 8.43
CA LEU A 254 18.70 5.84 7.73
C LEU A 254 19.75 5.12 6.87
N THR A 255 20.78 4.58 7.50
CA THR A 255 21.97 4.03 6.83
C THR A 255 21.71 2.75 6.01
N SER A 256 20.49 2.20 6.05
CA SER A 256 20.06 1.07 5.22
C SER A 256 19.59 1.48 3.81
N LEU A 257 19.38 2.78 3.57
CA LEU A 257 18.87 3.27 2.29
C LEU A 257 19.88 3.04 1.17
N THR A 258 19.36 2.51 0.05
CA THR A 258 20.05 2.43 -1.25
C THR A 258 19.48 3.47 -2.22
N THR A 259 18.20 3.84 -2.06
CA THR A 259 17.50 4.83 -2.89
C THR A 259 16.83 5.87 -2.00
N LEU A 260 17.19 7.13 -2.20
CA LEU A 260 16.55 8.29 -1.59
C LEU A 260 16.13 9.26 -2.69
N SER A 261 14.84 9.56 -2.76
CA SER A 261 14.30 10.54 -3.69
C SER A 261 13.78 11.76 -2.94
N LEU A 262 14.27 12.94 -3.30
CA LEU A 262 13.88 14.25 -2.75
C LEU A 262 13.41 15.18 -3.88
N ALA A 263 13.07 14.64 -5.05
CA ALA A 263 12.81 15.41 -6.25
C ALA A 263 11.69 16.45 -6.03
N LYS A 264 11.80 17.59 -6.71
CA LYS A 264 10.83 18.70 -6.69
C LYS A 264 10.55 19.31 -5.30
N ASN A 265 11.39 19.03 -4.29
CA ASN A 265 11.35 19.79 -3.03
C ASN A 265 12.14 21.08 -3.18
N VAL A 266 11.65 22.17 -2.58
CA VAL A 266 12.34 23.47 -2.55
C VAL A 266 12.88 23.76 -1.15
N ASP A 267 13.81 24.71 -1.05
CA ASP A 267 14.39 25.21 0.22
C ASP A 267 15.09 24.18 1.13
N LEU A 268 15.36 22.96 0.65
CA LEU A 268 16.04 21.91 1.44
C LEU A 268 17.43 22.37 1.92
N GLY A 269 17.58 22.53 3.25
CA GLY A 269 18.84 22.89 3.88
C GLY A 269 19.27 24.35 3.69
N LEU A 270 18.35 25.25 3.30
CA LEU A 270 18.63 26.67 3.07
C LEU A 270 18.32 27.60 4.26
N ARG A 271 17.50 27.19 5.24
CA ARG A 271 16.99 28.06 6.32
C ARG A 271 17.85 28.04 7.60
N GLY A 272 18.89 27.20 7.64
CA GLY A 272 19.86 27.07 8.74
C GLY A 272 21.23 27.60 8.34
N ASN A 273 22.22 27.55 9.25
CA ASN A 273 23.59 28.01 9.02
C ASN A 273 24.32 27.15 7.94
N GLY A 274 23.92 27.32 6.69
CA GLY A 274 24.70 27.28 5.46
C GLY A 274 25.22 25.94 4.96
N GLU A 275 25.72 25.03 5.80
CA GLU A 275 26.71 24.04 5.30
C GLU A 275 26.49 22.59 5.75
N GLY A 276 26.09 22.33 7.00
CA GLY A 276 26.14 20.97 7.56
C GLY A 276 25.00 20.00 7.21
N GLY A 277 23.87 20.47 6.66
CA GLY A 277 22.70 19.63 6.38
C GLY A 277 22.97 18.60 5.29
N TRP A 278 23.43 19.06 4.13
CA TRP A 278 23.77 18.19 2.99
C TRP A 278 25.01 17.33 3.27
N GLU A 279 26.00 17.86 3.99
CA GLU A 279 27.16 17.07 4.47
C GLU A 279 26.74 15.87 5.32
N SER A 280 25.62 15.99 6.06
CA SER A 280 25.12 14.89 6.89
C SER A 280 24.76 13.65 6.06
N LEU A 281 24.33 13.81 4.81
CA LEU A 281 23.99 12.69 3.94
C LEU A 281 25.20 11.81 3.57
N SER A 282 26.43 12.28 3.76
CA SER A 282 27.65 11.45 3.62
C SER A 282 27.66 10.21 4.51
N ARG A 283 26.82 10.17 5.56
CA ARG A 283 26.63 8.99 6.43
C ARG A 283 25.85 7.85 5.77
N LEU A 284 25.19 8.10 4.65
CA LEU A 284 24.44 7.10 3.91
C LEU A 284 25.38 6.34 2.96
N GLU A 285 26.29 5.55 3.54
CA GLU A 285 27.38 4.87 2.82
C GLU A 285 26.88 3.83 1.79
N ASN A 286 25.65 3.32 1.94
CA ASN A 286 25.04 2.35 1.04
C ASN A 286 24.16 2.99 -0.05
N LEU A 287 24.10 4.32 -0.11
CA LEU A 287 23.20 5.03 -1.02
C LEU A 287 23.74 4.96 -2.46
N GLU A 288 22.97 4.32 -3.33
CA GLU A 288 23.27 4.14 -4.75
C GLU A 288 22.57 5.21 -5.60
N ILE A 289 21.35 5.58 -5.24
CA ILE A 289 20.52 6.52 -5.97
C ILE A 289 20.10 7.66 -5.03
N LEU A 290 20.52 8.88 -5.36
CA LEU A 290 20.02 10.12 -4.79
C LEU A 290 19.36 10.94 -5.89
N ASP A 291 18.03 10.93 -5.96
CA ASP A 291 17.28 11.74 -6.94
C ASP A 291 16.96 13.13 -6.37
N LEU A 292 17.52 14.15 -7.01
CA LEU A 292 17.36 15.57 -6.69
C LEU A 292 16.79 16.36 -7.89
N VAL A 293 16.13 15.69 -8.84
CA VAL A 293 15.53 16.35 -10.01
C VAL A 293 14.62 17.48 -9.57
N SER A 294 14.80 18.66 -10.16
CA SER A 294 14.01 19.86 -9.86
C SER A 294 14.07 20.33 -8.40
N VAL A 295 15.10 19.94 -7.63
CA VAL A 295 15.37 20.54 -6.32
C VAL A 295 15.98 21.93 -6.52
N THR A 296 15.31 22.98 -6.08
CA THR A 296 15.80 24.37 -6.18
C THR A 296 16.77 24.67 -5.04
N SER A 297 17.94 24.05 -5.05
CA SER A 297 19.07 24.39 -4.16
C SER A 297 20.36 24.35 -4.96
N THR A 298 21.08 25.47 -5.02
CA THR A 298 22.38 25.56 -5.72
C THR A 298 23.40 24.55 -5.19
N ARG A 299 23.26 24.09 -3.94
CA ARG A 299 24.12 23.08 -3.31
C ARG A 299 23.65 21.64 -3.54
N ALA A 300 22.35 21.39 -3.75
CA ALA A 300 21.85 20.06 -4.13
C ALA A 300 22.49 19.57 -5.44
N VAL A 301 22.67 20.48 -6.41
CA VAL A 301 23.34 20.20 -7.70
C VAL A 301 24.81 19.77 -7.51
N PHE A 302 25.51 20.28 -6.48
CA PHE A 302 26.90 19.87 -6.21
C PHE A 302 26.99 18.44 -5.65
N TYR A 303 26.07 18.05 -4.76
CA TYR A 303 26.07 16.74 -4.12
C TYR A 303 25.55 15.61 -5.02
N SER A 304 24.63 15.87 -5.94
CA SER A 304 24.21 14.87 -6.94
C SER A 304 25.40 14.41 -7.80
N HIS A 305 26.32 15.32 -8.14
CA HIS A 305 27.52 14.99 -8.90
C HIS A 305 28.58 14.23 -8.10
N LEU A 306 28.71 14.50 -6.79
CA LEU A 306 29.66 13.79 -5.92
C LEU A 306 29.32 12.32 -5.73
N LEU A 307 28.04 11.99 -5.50
CA LEU A 307 27.61 10.60 -5.28
C LEU A 307 27.63 9.77 -6.57
N GLN A 308 27.35 10.36 -7.73
CA GLN A 308 27.50 9.70 -9.03
C GLN A 308 28.97 9.44 -9.43
N SER A 309 29.93 10.00 -8.70
CA SER A 309 31.37 9.91 -9.00
C SER A 309 32.15 8.95 -8.09
N ASN A 310 31.52 8.37 -7.07
CA ASN A 310 32.11 7.29 -6.26
C ASN A 310 31.66 5.93 -6.83
N PRO A 311 32.59 5.14 -7.42
CA PRO A 311 32.28 3.82 -7.96
C PRO A 311 32.05 2.76 -6.88
#